data_AF-A0A529XPB6-F1
#
_entry.id   AF-A0A529XPB6-F1
#
_cell.length_a   1.000
_cell.length_b   1.000
_cell.length_c   1.000
_cell.angle_alpha   90.00
_cell.angle_beta   90.00
_cell.angle_gamma   90.00
#
_symmetry.space_group_name_H-M   'P 1'
#
loop_
_entity.id
_entity.type
_entity.pdbx_description
1 polymer ?
#
loop_
_entity_poly.entity_id
_entity_poly.type
_entity_poly.pdbx_seq_one_letter_code
_entity_poly.pdbx_strand_id
1 'polypeptide(L)' 'MTAIFAEQALLPEGWQSNVRIAFEDGRISKVEAGAIAQAGDERHAIVLPGMPN' A
#
# COMPACT_ATOMS: atom_id res chain seq x y z
N MET A 1 -10.93 9.62 -0.44
CA MET A 1 -9.58 9.03 -0.36
C MET A 1 -9.73 7.54 -0.22
N THR A 2 -9.26 6.79 -1.21
CA THR A 2 -9.18 5.34 -1.13
C THR A 2 -7.78 5.00 -0.69
N ALA A 3 -7.64 4.02 0.20
CA ALA A 3 -6.34 3.52 0.62
C ALA A 3 -6.35 2.00 0.64
N ILE A 4 -5.20 1.42 0.33
CA ILE A 4 -4.94 0.00 0.48
C ILE A 4 -4.10 -0.20 1.74
N PHE A 5 -4.46 -1.19 2.54
CA PHE A 5 -3.60 -1.75 3.56
C PHE A 5 -3.14 -3.14 3.13
N ALA A 6 -1.83 -3.34 3.06
CA ALA A 6 -1.20 -4.61 2.71
C ALA A 6 -0.45 -5.18 3.91
N GLU A 7 -0.65 -6.45 4.25
CA GLU A 7 0.14 -7.11 5.29
C GLU A 7 1.63 -7.16 4.90
N GLN A 8 1.92 -7.36 3.61
CA GLN A 8 3.24 -7.23 3.00
C GLN A 8 3.16 -6.43 1.70
N ALA A 9 4.11 -5.53 1.46
CA ALA A 9 4.29 -4.90 0.16
C ALA A 9 5.77 -4.84 -0.24
N LEU A 10 6.04 -5.01 -1.53
CA LEU A 10 7.37 -4.79 -2.09
C LEU A 10 7.54 -3.30 -2.42
N LEU A 11 8.27 -2.59 -1.56
CA LEU A 11 8.63 -1.17 -1.71
C LEU A 11 10.02 -1.02 -2.35
N PRO A 12 10.44 0.20 -2.74
CA PRO A 12 11.79 0.43 -3.27
C PRO A 12 12.90 -0.05 -2.32
N GLU A 13 12.67 -0.01 -1.01
CA GLU A 13 13.58 -0.46 0.03
C GLU A 13 13.51 -1.98 0.29
N GLY A 14 12.63 -2.70 -0.41
CA GLY A 14 12.38 -4.13 -0.24
C GLY A 14 11.02 -4.45 0.40
N TRP A 15 10.87 -5.69 0.87
CA TRP A 15 9.65 -6.16 1.54
C TRP A 15 9.44 -5.43 2.86
N GLN A 16 8.23 -4.89 3.05
CA GLN A 16 7.83 -4.21 4.26
C GLN A 16 6.48 -4.74 4.76
N SER A 17 6.33 -4.79 6.09
CA SER A 17 5.12 -5.25 6.75
C SER A 17 4.15 -4.10 7.04
N ASN A 18 2.85 -4.40 7.03
CA ASN A 18 1.78 -3.48 7.43
C ASN A 18 1.86 -2.14 6.69
N VAL A 19 1.76 -2.18 5.37
CA VAL A 19 1.96 -1.01 4.51
C VAL A 19 0.61 -0.41 4.14
N ARG A 20 0.44 0.89 4.40
CA ARG A 20 -0.73 1.66 3.97
C ARG A 20 -0.38 2.57 2.80
N ILE A 21 -1.11 2.46 1.70
CA ILE A 21 -0.91 3.20 0.45
C ILE A 21 -2.15 4.04 0.20
N ALA A 22 -2.01 5.37 0.24
CA ALA A 22 -3.09 6.31 -0.01
C ALA A 22 -3.07 6.82 -1.46
N PHE A 23 -4.26 7.02 -2.03
CA PHE A 23 -4.42 7.50 -3.39
C PHE A 23 -5.22 8.80 -3.45
N GLU A 24 -4.76 9.72 -4.31
CA GLU A 24 -5.43 10.96 -4.68
C GLU A 24 -5.30 11.16 -6.19
N ASP A 25 -6.41 11.47 -6.87
CA ASP A 25 -6.47 11.74 -8.32
C ASP A 25 -5.76 10.68 -9.19
N GLY A 26 -5.92 9.41 -8.83
CA GLY A 26 -5.33 8.28 -9.56
C GLY A 26 -3.81 8.11 -9.36
N ARG A 27 -3.21 8.82 -8.41
CA ARG A 27 -1.79 8.70 -8.05
C ARG A 27 -1.63 8.29 -6.60
N ILE A 28 -0.50 7.64 -6.28
CA ILE A 28 -0.11 7.38 -4.89
C ILE A 28 0.30 8.71 -4.25
N SER A 29 -0.42 9.12 -3.21
CA SER A 29 -0.13 10.34 -2.46
C SER A 29 0.74 10.09 -1.22
N LYS A 30 0.66 8.88 -0.63
CA LYS A 30 1.43 8.50 0.55
C LYS A 30 1.63 6.99 0.65
N VAL A 31 2.80 6.58 1.14
CA VAL A 31 3.11 5.20 1.52
C VAL A 31 3.68 5.19 2.93
N GLU A 32 3.11 4.37 3.80
CA GLU A 32 3.51 4.25 5.21
C GLU A 32 3.72 2.77 5.56
N ALA A 33 4.96 2.37 5.85
CA ALA A 33 5.28 1.05 6.39
C ALA A 33 5.06 1.01 7.91
N GLY A 34 4.76 -0.17 8.46
CA GLY A 34 4.47 -0.32 9.90
C GLY A 34 3.20 0.41 10.35
N ALA A 35 2.30 0.73 9.42
CA ALA A 35 1.07 1.44 9.69
C ALA A 35 0.01 0.55 10.34
N ILE A 36 -1.02 1.17 10.90
CA ILE A 36 -2.22 0.48 11.38
C ILE A 36 -3.29 0.60 10.30
N ALA A 37 -3.92 -0.52 9.96
CA ALA A 37 -5.05 -0.55 9.03
C ALA A 37 -6.21 0.30 9.58
N GLN A 38 -6.74 1.20 8.75
CA GLN A 38 -7.85 2.07 9.10
C GLN A 38 -9.18 1.46 8.66
N ALA A 39 -10.28 1.98 9.20
CA ALA A 39 -11.62 1.60 8.76
C ALA A 39 -11.84 2.12 7.33
N GLY A 40 -12.29 1.24 6.43
CA GLY A 40 -12.49 1.55 5.02
C GLY A 40 -11.26 1.36 4.14
N ASP A 41 -10.09 0.99 4.69
CA ASP A 41 -8.96 0.56 3.86
C ASP A 41 -9.32 -0.75 3.14
N GLU A 42 -8.99 -0.81 1.86
CA GLU A 42 -9.03 -2.06 1.10
C GLU A 42 -7.88 -2.95 1.57
N ARG A 43 -8.17 -4.18 2.00
CA ARG A 43 -7.20 -5.04 2.67
C ARG A 43 -6.72 -6.16 1.77
N HIS A 44 -5.41 -6.31 1.70
CA HIS A 44 -4.74 -7.37 0.93
C HIS A 44 -3.62 -8.01 1.74
N ALA A 45 -3.34 -9.28 1.48
CA ALA A 45 -2.19 -9.94 2.08
C ALA A 45 -0.88 -9.42 1.48
N ILE A 46 -0.81 -9.32 0.15
CA ILE A 46 0.43 -8.97 -0.58
C ILE A 46 0.13 -7.97 -1.69
N VAL A 47 0.96 -6.93 -1.80
CA VAL A 47 0.96 -5.96 -2.90
C VAL A 47 2.35 -5.89 -3.56
N LEU A 48 2.36 -5.82 -4.89
CA LEU A 48 3.55 -5.73 -5.73
C LEU A 48 3.40 -4.58 -6.73
N PRO A 49 4.48 -3.90 -7.14
CA PRO A 49 4.46 -3.01 -8.29
C PRO A 49 4.01 -3.76 -9.55
N GLY A 50 3.13 -3.15 -10.34
CA GLY A 50 2.75 -3.69 -11.65
C GLY A 50 3.96 -3.72 -12.59
N MET A 51 4.15 -4.82 -13.31
CA MET A 51 5.22 -4.96 -14.29
C MET A 51 4.83 -4.27 -15.61
N PRO A 52 5.61 -3.29 -16.10
CA PRO A 52 5.41 -2.73 -17.44
C PRO A 52 5.64 -3.79 -18.53
N ASN A 53 4.98 -3.65 -19.68
CA ASN A 53 5.19 -4.47 -20.89
C ASN A 53 6.09 -3.73 -21.87
#